data_AF-A0A7C4B5C0-F1
#
_entry.id   AF-A0A7C4B5C0-F1
#
_cell.length_a   1.000
_cell.length_b   1.000
_cell.length_c   1.000
_cell.angle_alpha   90.00
_cell.angle_beta   90.00
_cell.angle_gamma   90.00
#
_symmetry.space_group_name_H-M   'P 1'
#
loop_
_entity.id
_entity.type
_entity.pdbx_description
1 polymer ?
#
loop_
_entity_poly.entity_id
_entity_poly.type
_entity_poly.pdbx_seq_one_letter_code
_entity_poly.pdbx_strand_id
1 'polypeptide(L)'
;MALQAGAYQGYTAISQDCGEAYTMMEVTKQVVFIHKDEKIVMIEITEDGKLKYFAYTYMTRERHGSWVPAVRWDNFEGISHVEKYDENGGLIERVETEYRTKNEIKQLVQTFRKNLLAMHLGGM
;
A
#
# COMPACT_ATOMS: atom_id res chain seq x y z
N MET A 1 -6.15 8.63 26.47
CA MET A 1 -5.16 9.11 25.47
C MET A 1 -5.81 9.04 24.11
N ALA A 2 -6.04 10.18 23.48
CA ALA A 2 -6.66 10.23 22.16
C ALA A 2 -5.61 9.88 21.10
N LEU A 3 -5.91 8.90 20.25
CA LEU A 3 -5.12 8.56 19.07
C LEU A 3 -5.33 9.66 18.02
N GLN A 4 -4.28 10.40 17.72
CA GLN A 4 -4.27 11.40 16.64
C GLN A 4 -4.50 10.69 15.29
N ALA A 5 -5.54 11.10 14.58
CA ALA A 5 -5.79 10.73 13.20
C ALA A 5 -4.64 11.25 12.32
N GLY A 6 -4.05 10.36 11.53
CA GLY A 6 -2.95 10.68 10.61
C GLY A 6 -3.39 11.70 9.56
N ALA A 7 -2.50 12.65 9.27
CA ALA A 7 -2.70 13.71 8.29
C ALA A 7 -2.87 13.13 6.87
N TYR A 8 -3.93 13.57 6.18
CA TYR A 8 -4.15 13.34 4.76
C TYR A 8 -3.33 14.36 3.96
N GLN A 9 -2.51 13.91 3.01
CA GLN A 9 -1.98 14.76 1.94
C GLN A 9 -2.52 14.20 0.62
N GLY A 10 -3.56 14.86 0.08
CA GLY A 10 -3.99 14.67 -1.30
C GLY A 10 -3.31 15.71 -2.18
N TYR A 11 -2.75 15.28 -3.31
CA TYR A 11 -2.24 16.17 -4.34
C TYR A 11 -3.06 15.96 -5.61
N THR A 12 -3.56 17.05 -6.18
CA THR A 12 -4.23 17.06 -7.49
C THR A 12 -3.24 17.59 -8.52
N ALA A 13 -2.90 16.78 -9.52
CA ALA A 13 -2.11 17.21 -10.66
C ALA A 13 -3.05 17.39 -11.85
N ILE A 14 -3.03 18.57 -12.47
CA ILE A 14 -3.78 18.86 -13.69
C ILE A 14 -2.73 18.85 -14.82
N SER A 15 -2.78 17.88 -15.73
CA SER A 15 -1.96 17.93 -16.95
C SER A 15 -2.70 18.68 -18.05
N GLN A 16 -1.95 19.43 -18.86
CA GLN A 16 -2.49 20.29 -19.91
C GLN A 16 -2.00 19.77 -21.26
N ASP A 17 -2.79 18.90 -21.88
CA ASP A 17 -2.59 18.52 -23.29
C ASP A 17 -3.60 19.26 -24.16
N CYS A 18 -3.11 19.84 -25.25
CA CYS A 18 -3.83 20.73 -26.13
C CYS A 18 -4.99 20.01 -26.84
N GLY A 19 -6.22 20.14 -26.30
CA GLY A 19 -7.46 19.88 -27.04
C GLY A 19 -8.32 18.70 -26.60
N GLU A 20 -7.94 17.97 -25.54
CA GLU A 20 -8.70 16.82 -25.04
C GLU A 20 -9.14 17.03 -23.58
N ALA A 21 -10.21 16.36 -23.17
CA ALA A 21 -10.87 16.56 -21.87
C ALA A 21 -9.86 16.49 -20.70
N TYR A 22 -9.99 17.42 -19.73
CA TYR A 22 -9.18 17.42 -18.51
C TYR A 22 -9.37 16.11 -17.74
N THR A 23 -8.34 15.28 -17.67
CA THR A 23 -8.34 14.12 -16.77
C THR A 23 -7.88 14.56 -15.39
N MET A 24 -8.73 14.33 -14.39
CA MET A 24 -8.42 14.71 -13.01
C MET A 24 -7.63 13.57 -12.36
N MET A 25 -6.32 13.76 -12.20
CA MET A 25 -5.45 12.81 -11.52
C MET A 25 -5.30 13.20 -10.05
N GLU A 26 -5.68 12.29 -9.16
CA GLU A 26 -5.55 12.45 -7.71
C GLU A 26 -4.64 11.37 -7.15
N VAL A 27 -3.62 11.80 -6.41
CA VAL A 27 -2.74 10.91 -5.66
C VAL A 27 -3.04 11.08 -4.18
N THR A 28 -3.43 9.98 -3.53
CA THR A 28 -3.64 9.96 -2.09
C THR A 28 -2.59 9.11 -1.41
N LYS A 29 -2.07 9.60 -0.29
CA LYS A 29 -1.16 8.86 0.57
C LYS A 29 -1.67 8.87 2.00
N GLN A 30 -1.75 7.68 2.59
CA GLN A 30 -2.13 7.48 3.98
C GLN A 30 -1.08 6.62 4.67
N VAL A 31 -0.75 6.96 5.92
CA VAL A 31 0.14 6.15 6.76
C VAL A 31 -0.62 5.75 8.01
N VAL A 32 -0.69 4.45 8.28
CA VAL A 32 -1.39 3.87 9.43
C VAL A 32 -0.38 3.12 10.29
N PHE A 33 -0.10 3.62 11.49
CA PHE A 33 0.72 2.90 12.45
C PHE A 33 -0.08 1.76 13.08
N ILE A 34 0.46 0.53 13.00
CA ILE A 34 -0.13 -0.67 13.60
C ILE A 34 0.53 -0.96 14.95
N HIS A 35 1.81 -0.59 15.07
CA HIS A 35 2.62 -0.66 16.28
C HIS A 35 3.69 0.44 16.24
N LYS A 36 4.44 0.63 17.32
CA LYS A 36 5.56 1.59 17.35
C LYS A 36 6.62 1.32 16.26
N ASP A 37 6.75 0.07 15.85
CA ASP A 37 7.75 -0.43 14.90
C ASP A 37 7.11 -1.04 13.65
N GLU A 38 5.82 -0.80 13.42
CA GLU A 38 5.07 -1.38 12.30
C GLU A 38 4.08 -0.36 11.75
N LYS A 39 4.03 -0.19 10.42
CA LYS A 39 3.09 0.71 9.77
C LYS A 39 2.65 0.17 8.42
N ILE A 40 1.52 0.66 7.93
CA ILE A 40 1.07 0.46 6.56
C ILE A 40 1.18 1.81 5.84
N VAL A 41 1.83 1.83 4.70
CA VAL A 41 1.83 2.96 3.77
C VAL A 41 0.87 2.61 2.65
N MET A 42 -0.16 3.43 2.46
CA MET A 42 -1.19 3.22 1.45
C MET A 42 -1.13 4.36 0.44
N ILE A 43 -0.97 4.01 -0.82
CA ILE A 43 -0.97 4.94 -1.94
C ILE A 43 -2.09 4.51 -2.88
N GLU A 44 -2.96 5.43 -3.26
CA GLU A 44 -3.96 5.23 -4.31
C GLU A 44 -3.80 6.36 -5.33
N ILE A 45 -3.84 6.02 -6.61
CA ILE A 45 -3.88 6.96 -7.73
C ILE A 45 -5.21 6.74 -8.42
N THR A 46 -6.02 7.79 -8.47
CA THR A 46 -7.28 7.80 -9.20
C THR A 46 -7.21 8.77 -10.37
N GLU A 47 -7.86 8.39 -11.47
CA GLU A 47 -8.00 9.22 -12.66
C GLU A 47 -9.48 9.22 -13.03
N ASP A 48 -10.10 10.40 -13.08
CA ASP A 48 -11.53 10.60 -13.31
C ASP A 48 -12.41 9.77 -12.34
N GLY A 49 -12.00 9.73 -11.07
CA GLY A 49 -12.67 8.99 -10.01
C GLY A 49 -12.50 7.46 -10.08
N LYS A 50 -11.73 6.93 -11.04
CA LYS A 50 -11.44 5.50 -11.15
C LYS A 50 -10.06 5.19 -10.57
N LEU A 51 -9.97 4.19 -9.70
CA LEU A 51 -8.69 3.70 -9.18
C LEU A 51 -7.87 3.10 -10.34
N LYS A 52 -6.74 3.73 -10.64
CA LYS A 52 -5.79 3.26 -11.66
C LYS A 52 -4.65 2.47 -11.03
N TYR A 53 -4.15 2.95 -9.89
CA TYR A 53 -3.07 2.30 -9.19
C TYR A 53 -3.30 2.31 -7.68
N PHE A 54 -2.91 1.25 -7.01
CA PHE A 54 -2.75 1.24 -5.57
C PHE A 54 -1.45 0.55 -5.19
N ALA A 55 -0.87 0.95 -4.07
CA ALA A 55 0.18 0.23 -3.39
C ALA A 55 -0.02 0.34 -1.89
N TYR A 56 -0.24 -0.80 -1.24
CA TYR A 56 -0.39 -0.93 0.19
C TYR A 56 0.80 -1.72 0.72
N THR A 57 1.71 -1.05 1.40
CA THR A 57 2.96 -1.65 1.88
C THR A 57 2.95 -1.74 3.39
N TYR A 58 2.99 -2.96 3.91
CA TYR A 58 3.30 -3.23 5.30
C TYR A 58 4.81 -3.12 5.52
N MET A 59 5.19 -2.19 6.39
CA MET A 59 6.58 -1.85 6.71
C MET A 59 6.86 -2.20 8.17
N THR A 60 8.02 -2.81 8.41
CA THR A 60 8.56 -3.03 9.75
C THR A 60 9.78 -2.15 9.97
N ARG A 61 10.05 -1.82 11.24
CA ARG A 61 11.23 -1.04 11.61
C ARG A 61 12.34 -1.98 12.06
N GLU A 62 13.50 -1.88 11.41
CA GLU A 62 14.69 -2.61 11.81
C GLU A 62 15.31 -2.05 13.10
N ARG A 63 16.23 -2.81 13.71
CA ARG A 63 16.97 -2.40 14.90
C ARG A 63 17.74 -1.10 14.71
N HIS A 64 18.25 -0.83 13.51
CA HIS A 64 18.97 0.40 13.16
C HIS A 64 18.05 1.58 12.85
N GLY A 65 16.73 1.40 12.96
CA GLY A 65 15.73 2.45 12.84
C GLY A 65 15.16 2.67 11.44
N SER A 66 15.71 1.99 10.43
CA SER A 66 15.22 1.98 9.05
C SER A 66 13.86 1.29 8.94
N TRP A 67 13.03 1.75 7.99
CA TRP A 67 11.77 1.09 7.65
C TRP A 67 11.98 0.23 6.40
N VAL A 68 11.72 -1.06 6.51
CA VAL A 68 11.85 -2.02 5.41
C VAL A 68 10.46 -2.56 5.02
N PRO A 69 10.19 -2.79 3.73
CA PRO A 69 8.98 -3.47 3.33
C PRO A 69 9.03 -4.92 3.81
N ALA A 70 7.90 -5.43 4.29
CA ALA A 70 7.74 -6.85 4.60
C ALA A 70 6.75 -7.50 3.62
N VAL A 71 5.63 -6.84 3.37
CA VAL A 71 4.63 -7.28 2.39
C VAL A 71 4.05 -6.08 1.66
N ARG A 72 3.85 -6.21 0.35
CA ARG A 72 3.23 -5.17 -0.49
C ARG A 72 2.12 -5.78 -1.34
N TRP A 73 0.96 -5.13 -1.35
CA TRP A 73 -0.12 -5.40 -2.29
C TRP A 73 -0.20 -4.24 -3.26
N ASP A 74 -0.12 -4.50 -4.56
CA ASP A 74 -0.30 -3.47 -5.58
C ASP A 74 -0.86 -4.07 -6.87
N ASN A 75 -1.20 -3.18 -7.80
CA ASN A 75 -1.64 -3.56 -9.15
C ASN A 75 -0.74 -2.97 -10.25
N PHE A 76 0.57 -2.91 -9.99
CA PHE A 76 1.54 -2.56 -11.03
C PHE A 76 1.35 -3.48 -12.24
N GLU A 77 1.47 -2.91 -13.45
CA GLU A 77 1.15 -3.59 -14.74
C GLU A 77 -0.33 -3.98 -14.92
N GLY A 78 -1.23 -3.46 -14.09
CA GLY A 78 -2.67 -3.69 -14.19
C GLY A 78 -3.14 -5.02 -13.58
N ILE A 79 -2.23 -5.81 -13.01
CA ILE A 79 -2.53 -7.10 -12.37
C ILE A 79 -2.26 -6.98 -10.87
N SER A 80 -3.28 -7.28 -10.07
CA SER A 80 -3.14 -7.29 -8.62
C SER A 80 -2.22 -8.44 -8.20
N HIS A 81 -1.23 -8.12 -7.37
CA HIS A 81 -0.31 -9.10 -6.84
C HIS A 81 0.13 -8.71 -5.43
N VAL A 82 0.71 -9.69 -4.75
CA VAL A 82 1.31 -9.55 -3.45
C VAL A 82 2.78 -9.92 -3.53
N GLU A 83 3.61 -9.06 -2.99
CA GLU A 83 5.05 -9.23 -2.88
C GLU A 83 5.45 -9.40 -1.43
N LYS A 84 6.37 -10.33 -1.16
CA LYS A 84 7.00 -10.50 0.15
C LYS A 84 8.46 -10.18 0.07
N TYR A 85 8.97 -9.59 1.14
CA TYR A 85 10.33 -9.11 1.21
C TYR A 85 11.05 -9.72 2.41
N ASP A 86 12.37 -9.90 2.27
CA ASP A 86 13.25 -10.30 3.36
C ASP A 86 13.55 -9.11 4.28
N GLU A 87 14.30 -9.39 5.36
CA GLU A 87 14.67 -8.37 6.34
C GLU A 87 15.51 -7.22 5.75
N ASN A 88 16.22 -7.44 4.64
CA ASN A 88 17.02 -6.42 3.96
C ASN A 88 16.23 -5.68 2.85
N GLY A 89 14.94 -5.98 2.69
CA GLY A 89 14.09 -5.44 1.62
C GLY A 89 14.30 -6.10 0.25
N GLY A 90 14.94 -7.27 0.19
CA GLY A 90 15.03 -8.10 -1.01
C GLY A 90 13.70 -8.81 -1.30
N LEU A 91 13.28 -8.85 -2.58
CA LEU A 91 12.06 -9.54 -2.99
C LEU A 91 12.23 -11.07 -2.85
N ILE A 92 11.39 -11.71 -2.05
CA ILE A 92 11.36 -13.17 -1.87
C ILE A 92 10.38 -13.82 -2.84
N GLU A 93 9.16 -13.27 -2.93
CA GLU A 93 8.03 -13.89 -3.61
C GLU A 93 7.15 -12.80 -4.22
N ARG A 94 6.64 -13.05 -5.44
CA ARG A 94 5.58 -12.27 -6.08
C ARG A 94 4.51 -13.24 -6.56
N VAL A 95 3.27 -13.06 -6.12
CA VAL A 95 2.13 -13.92 -6.49
C VAL A 95 0.97 -13.05 -6.91
N GLU A 96 0.33 -13.37 -8.04
CA GLU A 96 -0.93 -12.76 -8.43
C GLU A 96 -2.01 -13.04 -7.38
N THR A 97 -2.90 -12.09 -7.17
CA THR A 97 -3.97 -12.19 -6.17
C THR A 97 -5.17 -11.37 -6.62
N GLU A 98 -6.33 -11.62 -6.00
CA GLU A 98 -7.50 -10.79 -6.22
C GLU A 98 -7.29 -9.38 -5.67
N TYR A 99 -8.01 -8.41 -6.26
CA TYR A 99 -8.01 -7.05 -5.74
C TYR A 99 -8.53 -7.03 -4.30
N ARG A 100 -7.81 -6.33 -3.42
CA ARG A 100 -8.20 -6.07 -2.04
C ARG A 100 -8.22 -4.58 -1.77
N THR A 101 -9.25 -4.12 -1.08
CA THR A 101 -9.39 -2.73 -0.66
C THR A 101 -8.41 -2.38 0.46
N LYS A 102 -8.12 -1.09 0.64
CA LYS A 102 -7.29 -0.58 1.75
C LYS A 102 -7.77 -1.04 3.13
N ASN A 103 -9.08 -1.17 3.34
CA ASN A 103 -9.67 -1.59 4.61
C ASN A 103 -9.43 -3.07 4.88
N GLU A 104 -9.55 -3.92 3.86
CA GLU A 104 -9.25 -5.35 3.96
C GLU A 104 -7.77 -5.57 4.26
N ILE A 105 -6.87 -4.87 3.57
CA ILE A 105 -5.43 -4.94 3.86
C ILE A 105 -5.13 -4.49 5.29
N LYS A 106 -5.76 -3.40 5.75
CA LYS A 106 -5.60 -2.95 7.14
C LYS A 106 -6.02 -4.03 8.13
N GLN A 107 -7.18 -4.64 7.95
CA GLN A 107 -7.67 -5.71 8.82
C GLN A 107 -6.78 -6.95 8.78
N LEU A 108 -6.34 -7.35 7.58
CA LEU A 108 -5.45 -8.48 7.37
C LEU A 108 -4.12 -8.27 8.09
N VAL A 109 -3.50 -7.11 7.94
CA VAL A 109 -2.25 -6.78 8.64
C VAL A 109 -2.46 -6.74 10.14
N GLN A 110 -3.53 -6.08 10.62
CA GLN A 110 -3.82 -6.01 12.05
C GLN A 110 -4.02 -7.39 12.68
N THR A 111 -4.65 -8.32 11.96
CA THR A 111 -4.94 -9.67 12.45
C THR A 111 -3.70 -10.55 12.40
N PHE A 112 -2.92 -10.49 11.31
CA PHE A 112 -1.91 -11.48 11.00
C PHE A 112 -0.46 -10.96 11.03
N ARG A 113 -0.19 -9.74 11.47
CA ARG A 113 1.14 -9.09 11.42
C ARG A 113 2.37 -9.94 11.76
N LYS A 114 2.26 -10.92 12.66
CA LYS A 114 3.36 -11.83 13.05
C LYS A 114 3.56 -13.02 12.10
N ASN A 115 2.57 -13.33 11.28
CA ASN A 115 2.50 -14.52 10.45
C ASN A 115 2.43 -14.20 8.95
N LEU A 116 2.28 -12.93 8.54
CA LEU A 116 2.09 -12.53 7.14
C LEU A 116 3.12 -13.13 6.18
N LEU A 117 4.39 -13.17 6.56
CA LEU A 117 5.46 -13.73 5.73
C LEU A 117 5.31 -15.24 5.51
N ALA A 118 4.79 -15.96 6.50
CA ALA A 118 4.59 -17.41 6.46
C ALA A 118 3.26 -17.82 5.81
N MET A 119 2.31 -16.88 5.64
CA MET A 119 1.00 -17.16 5.05
C MET A 119 1.08 -17.25 3.53
N HIS A 120 0.26 -18.12 2.94
CA HIS A 120 0.06 -18.13 1.49
C HIS A 120 -0.95 -17.04 1.12
N LEU A 121 -0.46 -15.94 0.55
CA LEU A 121 -1.26 -14.74 0.29
C LEU A 121 -1.92 -14.71 -1.11
N GLY A 122 -1.52 -15.61 -2.01
CA GLY A 122 -2.01 -15.63 -3.40
C GLY A 122 -3.42 -16.21 -3.60
N GLY A 123 -3.95 -16.97 -2.65
CA GLY A 123 -5.23 -17.67 -2.78
C GLY A 123 -6.27 -17.36 -1.70
N MET A 124 -6.05 -16.31 -0.90
CA MET A 124 -7.01 -15.85 0.11
C MET A 124 -7.86 -14.70 -0.43
#